data_AF-A0A841L2W6-F1
#
_entry.id   AF-A0A841L2W6-F1
#
_cell.length_a   1.000
_cell.length_b   1.000
_cell.length_c   1.000
_cell.angle_alpha   90.00
_cell.angle_beta   90.00
_cell.angle_gamma   90.00
#
_symmetry.space_group_name_H-M   'P 1'
#
loop_
_entity.id
_entity.type
_entity.pdbx_description
1 polymer ?
#
loop_
_entity_poly.entity_id
_entity_poly.type
_entity_poly.pdbx_seq_one_letter_code
_entity_poly.pdbx_strand_id
1 'polypeptide(L)'
;MNFEDLELKIEDDVLSFLSSPSFEEEIETARDYFYSFVGQGEMNSELHLDFNSWLMYDYKLKDGQSFLEKYYIVSLGALPKEEADFIHQLLDTYLSIYEVVEAQNGYVKIKDIFSKEIYSVPHENIRDIQDKELVMGRIVGIGDQYWLAGNKQYIPGVFKITIERSMLEGFEDFKKKNRYTSWKSYLKGHSEVLHKHLGIIEELTIQNDKEGDDLYYVWQSVYLIQDTRNIKKVLLAHKEIMLDDEDRGTLYFKMMRNKRILCEMVLKNNRLELECTSEEDRNKAKEIIEMILGENGKHFKDEILTMDDLV
;
A
#
# COMPACT_ATOMS: atom_id res chain seq x y z
N MET A 1 27.93 7.97 18.99
CA MET A 1 26.46 8.14 19.18
C MET A 1 25.80 6.79 18.89
N ASN A 2 24.59 6.45 19.39
CA ASN A 2 23.93 5.23 18.85
C ASN A 2 23.41 5.54 17.43
N PHE A 3 23.08 4.52 16.64
CA PHE A 3 22.67 4.71 15.24
C PHE A 3 21.47 5.65 15.09
N GLU A 4 20.41 5.43 15.89
CA GLU A 4 19.16 6.19 15.83
C GLU A 4 19.36 7.66 16.21
N ASP A 5 20.17 7.93 17.25
CA ASP A 5 20.50 9.29 17.68
C ASP A 5 21.26 10.06 16.57
N LEU A 6 22.16 9.37 15.85
CA LEU A 6 22.94 9.97 14.77
C LEU A 6 22.07 10.24 13.54
N GLU A 7 21.19 9.31 13.20
CA GLU A 7 20.19 9.46 12.15
C GLU A 7 19.28 10.66 12.43
N LEU A 8 18.61 10.68 13.59
CA LEU A 8 17.71 11.77 13.98
C LEU A 8 18.40 13.13 13.95
N LYS A 9 19.64 13.20 14.45
CA LYS A 9 20.41 14.44 14.42
C LYS A 9 20.64 14.94 12.99
N ILE A 10 21.08 14.05 12.09
CA ILE A 10 21.32 14.43 10.69
C ILE A 10 20.03 14.86 10.01
N GLU A 11 18.93 14.17 10.25
CA GLU A 11 17.62 14.55 9.70
C GLU A 11 17.21 15.95 10.20
N ASP A 12 17.32 16.22 11.49
CA ASP A 12 17.04 17.53 12.08
C ASP A 12 17.93 18.63 11.50
N ASP A 13 19.23 18.37 11.36
CA ASP A 13 20.19 19.35 10.83
C ASP A 13 19.89 19.68 9.36
N VAL A 14 19.51 18.68 8.55
CA VAL A 14 19.14 18.89 7.14
C VAL A 14 17.80 19.60 7.05
N LEU A 15 16.79 19.23 7.85
CA LEU A 15 15.51 19.94 7.89
C LEU A 15 15.69 21.40 8.34
N SER A 16 16.57 21.66 9.31
CA SER A 16 16.93 23.02 9.70
C SER A 16 17.62 23.77 8.56
N PHE A 17 18.48 23.11 7.78
CA PHE A 17 19.09 23.70 6.59
C PHE A 17 18.04 24.07 5.53
N LEU A 18 16.99 23.25 5.39
CA LEU A 18 15.87 23.47 4.47
C LEU A 18 14.97 24.64 4.87
N SER A 19 14.96 25.02 6.15
CA SER A 19 14.17 26.16 6.65
C SER A 19 14.65 27.53 6.14
N SER A 20 15.80 27.58 5.46
CA SER A 20 16.28 28.80 4.80
C SER A 20 15.27 29.29 3.74
N PRO A 21 14.94 30.61 3.70
CA PRO A 21 14.05 31.18 2.67
C PRO A 21 14.50 30.91 1.23
N SER A 22 15.78 30.61 1.02
CA SER A 22 16.33 30.25 -0.30
C SER A 22 15.79 28.96 -0.90
N PHE A 23 15.08 28.13 -0.13
CA PHE A 23 14.53 26.84 -0.59
C PHE A 23 13.01 26.82 -0.65
N GLU A 24 12.33 27.91 -0.27
CA GLU A 24 10.86 27.96 -0.15
C GLU A 24 10.16 27.59 -1.47
N GLU A 25 10.57 28.20 -2.59
CA GLU A 25 9.98 27.93 -3.92
C GLU A 25 10.21 26.48 -4.37
N GLU A 26 11.42 25.96 -4.18
CA GLU A 26 11.76 24.57 -4.49
C GLU A 26 10.96 23.58 -3.62
N ILE A 27 10.78 23.86 -2.33
CA ILE A 27 10.02 22.99 -1.42
C ILE A 27 8.54 22.98 -1.78
N GLU A 28 7.92 24.13 -2.09
CA GLU A 28 6.54 24.18 -2.55
C GLU A 28 6.37 23.41 -3.87
N THR A 29 7.29 23.59 -4.82
CA THR A 29 7.28 22.84 -6.08
C THR A 29 7.39 21.33 -5.85
N ALA A 30 8.29 20.90 -4.96
CA ALA A 30 8.47 19.50 -4.60
C ALA A 30 7.21 18.92 -3.93
N ARG A 31 6.57 19.70 -3.06
CA ARG A 31 5.35 19.34 -2.34
C ARG A 31 4.19 19.12 -3.31
N ASP A 32 3.96 20.06 -4.21
CA ASP A 32 2.93 19.97 -5.25
C ASP A 32 3.15 18.75 -6.14
N TYR A 33 4.41 18.51 -6.56
CA TYR A 33 4.75 17.33 -7.33
C TYR A 33 4.46 16.03 -6.56
N PHE A 34 4.93 15.92 -5.33
CA PHE A 34 4.80 14.69 -4.54
C PHE A 34 3.34 14.32 -4.31
N TYR A 35 2.52 15.27 -3.82
CA TYR A 35 1.12 14.99 -3.54
C TYR A 35 0.26 14.86 -4.81
N SER A 36 0.59 15.56 -5.91
CA SER A 36 -0.10 15.33 -7.17
C SER A 36 0.21 13.96 -7.79
N PHE A 37 1.43 13.44 -7.59
CA PHE A 37 1.84 12.14 -8.09
C PHE A 37 1.26 10.97 -7.30
N VAL A 38 1.30 11.07 -5.96
CA VAL A 38 0.81 10.03 -5.06
C VAL A 38 -0.73 9.95 -5.09
N GLY A 39 -1.42 11.08 -5.28
CA GLY A 39 -2.85 11.13 -5.61
C GLY A 39 -3.67 11.98 -4.64
N GLN A 40 -4.59 12.78 -5.19
CA GLN A 40 -5.59 13.59 -4.47
C GLN A 40 -6.93 12.84 -4.25
N GLY A 41 -6.93 11.54 -3.95
CA GLY A 41 -8.11 10.95 -3.31
C GLY A 41 -8.25 11.64 -1.96
N GLU A 42 -9.37 12.35 -1.68
CA GLU A 42 -9.59 13.21 -0.51
C GLU A 42 -8.68 12.78 0.64
N MET A 43 -7.50 13.42 0.76
CA MET A 43 -6.49 12.92 1.69
C MET A 43 -7.16 13.00 3.05
N ASN A 44 -7.48 11.84 3.63
CA ASN A 44 -7.69 11.77 5.06
C ASN A 44 -6.47 12.45 5.64
N SER A 45 -6.68 13.42 6.53
CA SER A 45 -5.63 14.11 7.28
C SER A 45 -4.79 13.16 8.17
N GLU A 46 -4.94 11.85 7.98
CA GLU A 46 -4.36 10.72 8.70
C GLU A 46 -3.37 9.93 7.83
N LEU A 47 -3.24 10.19 6.51
CA LEU A 47 -2.24 9.49 5.66
C LEU A 47 -0.82 9.96 6.03
N HIS A 48 -0.02 9.04 6.59
CA HIS A 48 1.31 9.31 7.11
C HIS A 48 2.39 9.15 6.04
N LEU A 49 2.22 9.83 4.89
CA LEU A 49 3.24 9.84 3.86
C LEU A 49 4.43 10.70 4.29
N ASP A 50 5.62 10.11 4.26
CA ASP A 50 6.86 10.78 4.66
C ASP A 50 7.45 11.66 3.55
N PHE A 51 6.80 12.80 3.33
CA PHE A 51 7.27 13.83 2.40
C PHE A 51 8.68 14.34 2.77
N ASN A 52 8.99 14.49 4.06
CA ASN A 52 10.26 15.07 4.51
C ASN A 52 11.45 14.18 4.14
N SER A 53 11.34 12.87 4.37
CA SER A 53 12.37 11.92 3.95
C SER A 53 12.52 11.91 2.43
N TRP A 54 11.43 11.84 1.67
CA TRP A 54 11.50 11.86 0.21
C TRP A 54 12.15 13.16 -0.31
N LEU A 55 11.75 14.30 0.24
CA LEU A 55 12.30 15.61 -0.10
C LEU A 55 13.82 15.63 0.16
N MET A 56 14.24 15.21 1.35
CA MET A 56 15.63 15.25 1.75
C MET A 56 16.53 14.34 0.91
N TYR A 57 16.12 13.08 0.74
CA TYR A 57 16.96 12.03 0.17
C TYR A 57 16.86 11.93 -1.35
N ASP A 58 15.65 12.06 -1.92
CA ASP A 58 15.36 11.64 -3.30
C ASP A 58 15.00 12.79 -4.23
N TYR A 59 14.35 13.85 -3.74
CA TYR A 59 13.99 14.98 -4.59
C TYR A 59 15.25 15.60 -5.22
N LYS A 60 15.27 15.68 -6.56
CA LYS A 60 16.40 16.25 -7.30
C LYS A 60 16.13 17.71 -7.64
N LEU A 61 17.04 18.56 -7.18
CA LEU A 61 17.08 19.98 -7.50
C LEU A 61 17.43 20.19 -8.98
N LYS A 62 17.30 21.44 -9.45
CA LYS A 62 17.64 21.85 -10.83
C LYS A 62 19.10 21.53 -11.20
N ASP A 63 20.00 21.48 -10.21
CA ASP A 63 21.41 21.13 -10.36
C ASP A 63 21.67 19.61 -10.30
N GLY A 64 20.63 18.80 -10.16
CA GLY A 64 20.66 17.34 -10.11
C GLY A 64 20.99 16.74 -8.74
N GLN A 65 21.25 17.57 -7.72
CA GLN A 65 21.57 17.12 -6.36
C GLN A 65 20.30 16.97 -5.52
N SER A 66 20.31 16.07 -4.53
CA SER A 66 19.33 16.09 -3.44
C SER A 66 19.69 17.11 -2.37
N PHE A 67 18.76 17.38 -1.47
CA PHE A 67 19.00 18.28 -0.36
C PHE A 67 20.05 17.75 0.61
N LEU A 68 20.09 16.44 0.86
CA LEU A 68 21.16 15.82 1.65
C LEU A 68 22.54 16.01 0.99
N GLU A 69 22.65 15.83 -0.33
CA GLU A 69 23.90 16.08 -1.08
C GLU A 69 24.35 17.54 -0.93
N LYS A 70 23.40 18.48 -1.06
CA LYS A 70 23.66 19.92 -0.95
C LYS A 70 24.08 20.34 0.45
N TYR A 71 23.39 19.83 1.48
CA TYR A 71 23.75 20.02 2.87
C TYR A 71 25.15 19.48 3.15
N TYR A 72 25.44 18.26 2.72
CA TYR A 72 26.75 17.63 2.90
C TYR A 72 27.87 18.50 2.34
N ILE A 73 27.73 19.01 1.11
CA ILE A 73 28.75 19.84 0.46
C ILE A 73 28.96 21.17 1.18
N VAL A 74 27.88 21.85 1.59
CA VAL A 74 27.95 23.16 2.26
C VAL A 74 28.54 23.01 3.67
N SER A 75 28.20 21.94 4.37
CA SER A 75 28.55 21.71 5.77
C SER A 75 29.83 20.89 5.95
N LEU A 76 30.43 20.33 4.89
CA LEU A 76 31.54 19.37 4.96
C LEU A 76 32.72 19.84 5.83
N GLY A 77 33.07 21.12 5.76
CA GLY A 77 34.18 21.70 6.52
C GLY A 77 33.89 21.91 8.00
N ALA A 78 32.62 21.87 8.41
CA ALA A 78 32.15 22.08 9.77
C ALA A 78 31.63 20.80 10.44
N LEU A 79 31.28 19.77 9.66
CA LEU A 79 30.77 18.50 10.17
C LEU A 79 31.85 17.72 10.94
N PRO A 80 31.52 17.20 12.14
CA PRO A 80 32.30 16.15 12.77
C PRO A 80 32.50 14.97 11.82
N LYS A 81 33.66 14.31 11.91
CA LYS A 81 34.02 13.21 11.02
C LYS A 81 32.98 12.07 11.03
N GLU A 82 32.46 11.71 12.21
CA GLU A 82 31.43 10.67 12.37
C GLU A 82 30.16 11.00 11.57
N GLU A 83 29.71 12.25 11.61
CA GLU A 83 28.55 12.75 10.86
C GLU A 83 28.81 12.79 9.35
N ALA A 84 29.98 13.28 8.94
CA ALA A 84 30.36 13.33 7.53
C ALA A 84 30.44 11.91 6.92
N ASP A 85 31.07 10.97 7.63
CA ASP A 85 31.17 9.57 7.21
C ASP A 85 29.77 8.92 7.12
N PHE A 86 28.88 9.21 8.07
CA PHE A 86 27.51 8.70 8.09
C PHE A 86 26.65 9.26 6.95
N ILE A 87 26.66 10.58 6.73
CA ILE A 87 25.97 11.20 5.60
C ILE A 87 26.49 10.60 4.28
N HIS A 88 27.81 10.41 4.16
CA HIS A 88 28.38 9.80 2.96
C HIS A 88 27.83 8.41 2.67
N GLN A 89 27.60 7.58 3.71
CA GLN A 89 26.92 6.29 3.54
C GLN A 89 25.45 6.46 3.11
N LEU A 90 24.73 7.41 3.73
CA LEU A 90 23.33 7.70 3.39
C LEU A 90 23.15 8.12 1.92
N LEU A 91 24.09 8.88 1.35
CA LEU A 91 24.05 9.31 -0.05
C LEU A 91 24.02 8.14 -1.06
N ASP A 92 24.57 6.98 -0.69
CA ASP A 92 24.57 5.82 -1.58
C ASP A 92 23.33 4.92 -1.44
N THR A 93 22.50 5.18 -0.44
CA THR A 93 21.28 4.41 -0.17
C THR A 93 20.15 4.74 -1.15
N TYR A 94 19.12 3.90 -1.14
CA TYR A 94 17.88 4.08 -1.90
C TYR A 94 16.71 3.49 -1.11
N LEU A 95 15.53 4.06 -1.28
CA LEU A 95 14.32 3.52 -0.68
C LEU A 95 13.93 2.22 -1.41
N SER A 96 13.67 1.17 -0.64
CA SER A 96 13.23 -0.13 -1.15
C SER A 96 12.28 -0.80 -0.16
N ILE A 97 11.74 -1.96 -0.56
CA ILE A 97 10.87 -2.79 0.27
C ILE A 97 11.55 -4.14 0.48
N TYR A 98 11.58 -4.57 1.73
CA TYR A 98 12.25 -5.79 2.16
C TYR A 98 11.25 -6.74 2.82
N GLU A 99 11.29 -8.00 2.43
CA GLU A 99 10.54 -9.08 3.06
C GLU A 99 11.33 -9.63 4.25
N VAL A 100 10.67 -9.80 5.40
CA VAL A 100 11.22 -10.51 6.56
C VAL A 100 11.28 -11.99 6.26
N VAL A 101 12.49 -12.54 6.26
CA VAL A 101 12.74 -13.95 5.95
C VAL A 101 12.82 -14.79 7.22
N GLU A 102 13.54 -14.28 8.22
CA GLU A 102 13.86 -15.04 9.44
C GLU A 102 14.35 -14.09 10.54
N ALA A 103 13.91 -14.29 11.77
CA ALA A 103 14.46 -13.62 12.95
C ALA A 103 15.19 -14.62 13.87
N GLN A 104 16.50 -14.44 14.06
CA GLN A 104 17.33 -15.32 14.89
C GLN A 104 18.49 -14.56 15.56
N ASN A 105 18.82 -14.97 16.78
CA ASN A 105 20.02 -14.52 17.51
C ASN A 105 20.18 -12.99 17.63
N GLY A 106 19.07 -12.25 17.79
CA GLY A 106 19.07 -10.79 17.91
C GLY A 106 19.22 -10.04 16.58
N TYR A 107 19.15 -10.75 15.45
CA TYR A 107 19.15 -10.17 14.11
C TYR A 107 17.92 -10.62 13.31
N VAL A 108 17.52 -9.80 12.36
CA VAL A 108 16.47 -10.09 11.38
C VAL A 108 17.08 -10.12 10.00
N LYS A 109 16.89 -11.23 9.29
CA LYS A 109 17.23 -11.34 7.87
C LYS A 109 16.08 -10.79 7.05
N ILE A 110 16.41 -9.82 6.22
CA ILE A 110 15.47 -9.18 5.30
C ILE A 110 15.98 -9.31 3.87
N LYS A 111 15.06 -9.46 2.93
CA LYS A 111 15.37 -9.63 1.51
C LYS A 111 14.69 -8.55 0.69
N ASP A 112 15.46 -7.78 -0.06
CA ASP A 112 14.93 -6.80 -0.99
C ASP A 112 14.04 -7.51 -2.04
N ILE A 113 12.77 -7.10 -2.15
CA ILE A 113 11.82 -7.77 -3.03
C ILE A 113 12.12 -7.52 -4.51
N PHE A 114 12.92 -6.53 -4.85
CA PHE A 114 13.29 -6.19 -6.23
C PHE A 114 14.66 -6.75 -6.60
N SER A 115 15.71 -6.37 -5.86
CA SER A 115 17.10 -6.78 -6.14
C SER A 115 17.40 -8.21 -5.70
N LYS A 116 16.58 -8.77 -4.79
CA LYS A 116 16.74 -10.08 -4.16
C LYS A 116 17.98 -10.20 -3.27
N GLU A 117 18.68 -9.10 -3.02
CA GLU A 117 19.77 -9.03 -2.04
C GLU A 117 19.25 -9.27 -0.63
N ILE A 118 20.09 -9.85 0.23
CA ILE A 118 19.74 -10.23 1.59
C ILE A 118 20.64 -9.48 2.55
N TYR A 119 20.02 -8.89 3.57
CA TYR A 119 20.69 -8.13 4.61
C TYR A 119 20.35 -8.73 5.97
N SER A 120 21.26 -8.58 6.93
CA SER A 120 21.01 -8.92 8.34
C SER A 120 21.11 -7.63 9.13
N VAL A 121 19.99 -7.23 9.76
CA VAL A 121 19.90 -6.01 10.56
C VAL A 121 19.62 -6.36 12.03
N PRO A 122 20.03 -5.53 12.99
CA PRO A 122 19.71 -5.75 14.40
C PRO A 122 18.20 -5.83 14.65
N HIS A 123 17.75 -6.71 15.55
CA HIS A 123 16.33 -6.85 15.87
C HIS A 123 15.73 -5.57 16.48
N GLU A 124 16.52 -4.80 17.24
CA GLU A 124 16.09 -3.50 17.77
C GLU A 124 15.74 -2.47 16.69
N ASN A 125 16.29 -2.64 15.48
CA ASN A 125 16.11 -1.74 14.35
C ASN A 125 14.83 -2.02 13.53
N ILE A 126 14.12 -3.14 13.81
CA ILE A 126 12.81 -3.46 13.24
C ILE A 126 11.93 -4.01 14.36
N ARG A 127 10.91 -3.24 14.77
CA ARG A 127 10.02 -3.62 15.88
C ARG A 127 8.75 -4.29 15.36
N ASP A 128 8.21 -5.20 16.15
CA ASP A 128 6.85 -5.74 16.01
C ASP A 128 6.50 -6.34 14.64
N ILE A 129 7.49 -6.86 13.90
CA ILE A 129 7.31 -7.44 12.57
C ILE A 129 7.16 -8.97 12.64
N GLN A 130 6.20 -9.54 11.91
CA GLN A 130 6.00 -10.98 11.74
C GLN A 130 6.73 -11.52 10.50
N ASP A 131 6.93 -12.84 10.46
CA ASP A 131 7.50 -13.52 9.28
C ASP A 131 6.65 -13.23 8.04
N LYS A 132 7.30 -12.95 6.91
CA LYS A 132 6.69 -12.60 5.60
C LYS A 132 6.00 -11.24 5.53
N GLU A 133 6.04 -10.43 6.58
CA GLU A 133 5.70 -9.02 6.47
C GLU A 133 6.78 -8.27 5.68
N LEU A 134 6.38 -7.11 5.15
CA LEU A 134 7.26 -6.25 4.38
C LEU A 134 7.58 -4.99 5.20
N VAL A 135 8.80 -4.50 5.05
CA VAL A 135 9.23 -3.22 5.59
C VAL A 135 9.83 -2.36 4.49
N MET A 136 9.37 -1.12 4.39
CA MET A 136 9.95 -0.12 3.51
C MET A 136 10.98 0.71 4.28
N GLY A 137 12.14 0.94 3.67
CA GLY A 137 13.21 1.75 4.27
C GLY A 137 14.48 1.77 3.41
N ARG A 138 15.57 2.26 3.98
CA ARG A 138 16.88 2.34 3.31
C ARG A 138 17.89 1.46 4.02
N ILE A 139 18.70 0.68 3.30
CA ILE A 139 19.80 -0.05 3.93
C ILE A 139 21.06 0.79 3.90
N VAL A 140 21.64 1.04 5.07
CA VAL A 140 22.92 1.72 5.27
C VAL A 140 23.92 0.78 5.93
N GLY A 141 25.15 0.77 5.40
CA GLY A 141 26.26 0.00 5.96
C GLY A 141 27.10 0.87 6.90
N ILE A 142 27.32 0.41 8.13
CA ILE A 142 28.18 1.08 9.11
C ILE A 142 29.13 0.06 9.72
N GLY A 143 30.41 0.20 9.40
CA GLY A 143 31.40 -0.84 9.72
C GLY A 143 31.02 -2.16 9.04
N ASP A 144 30.90 -3.22 9.84
CA ASP A 144 30.56 -4.57 9.38
C ASP A 144 29.06 -4.91 9.54
N GLN A 145 28.22 -3.91 9.83
CA GLN A 145 26.79 -4.10 10.10
C GLN A 145 25.92 -3.28 9.13
N TYR A 146 24.73 -3.82 8.85
CA TYR A 146 23.69 -3.13 8.11
C TYR A 146 22.60 -2.66 9.05
N TRP A 147 22.06 -1.48 8.74
CA TRP A 147 20.95 -0.88 9.44
C TRP A 147 19.89 -0.46 8.42
N LEU A 148 18.63 -0.60 8.81
CA LEU A 148 17.52 0.02 8.13
C LEU A 148 17.39 1.45 8.65
N ALA A 149 17.39 2.41 7.74
CA ALA A 149 17.42 3.85 7.96
C ALA A 149 16.15 4.52 7.40
N GLY A 150 15.87 5.72 7.90
CA GLY A 150 14.72 6.56 7.64
C GLY A 150 13.45 6.05 8.34
N ASN A 151 12.33 6.70 8.03
CA ASN A 151 11.03 6.29 8.52
C ASN A 151 10.62 4.93 7.95
N LYS A 152 10.49 3.94 8.84
CA LYS A 152 10.19 2.55 8.49
C LYS A 152 8.68 2.40 8.37
N GLN A 153 8.22 1.98 7.21
CA GLN A 153 6.80 1.75 6.96
C GLN A 153 6.56 0.25 6.82
N TYR A 154 5.63 -0.27 7.60
CA TYR A 154 5.30 -1.69 7.61
C TYR A 154 4.15 -1.96 6.65
N ILE A 155 4.28 -3.00 5.83
CA ILE A 155 3.33 -3.31 4.77
C ILE A 155 2.94 -4.79 4.92
N PRO A 156 1.63 -5.12 4.91
CA PRO A 156 1.18 -6.50 4.94
C PRO A 156 1.75 -7.33 3.78
N GLY A 157 2.22 -8.54 4.09
CA GLY A 157 2.87 -9.45 3.12
C GLY A 157 2.04 -9.76 1.87
N VAL A 158 0.71 -9.69 1.98
CA VAL A 158 -0.24 -9.92 0.87
C VAL A 158 -0.04 -8.97 -0.31
N PHE A 159 0.47 -7.75 -0.07
CA PHE A 159 0.69 -6.75 -1.12
C PHE A 159 1.96 -6.99 -1.95
N LYS A 160 2.84 -7.91 -1.53
CA LYS A 160 4.15 -8.16 -2.17
C LYS A 160 4.05 -8.37 -3.68
N ILE A 161 3.22 -9.33 -4.10
CA ILE A 161 3.12 -9.72 -5.53
C ILE A 161 2.60 -8.55 -6.37
N THR A 162 1.64 -7.79 -5.83
CA THR A 162 1.06 -6.63 -6.49
C THR A 162 2.09 -5.51 -6.67
N ILE A 163 2.86 -5.20 -5.62
CA ILE A 163 3.93 -4.20 -5.68
C ILE A 163 5.04 -4.64 -6.65
N GLU A 164 5.52 -5.89 -6.56
CA GLU A 164 6.56 -6.42 -7.45
C GLU A 164 6.17 -6.30 -8.93
N ARG A 165 4.91 -6.67 -9.27
CA ARG A 165 4.41 -6.60 -10.64
C ARG A 165 4.30 -5.16 -11.15
N SER A 166 3.72 -4.26 -10.34
CA SER A 166 3.59 -2.84 -10.71
C SER A 166 4.95 -2.19 -10.97
N MET A 167 5.93 -2.44 -10.09
CA MET A 167 7.28 -1.88 -10.22
C MET A 167 8.06 -2.48 -11.40
N LEU A 168 7.83 -3.76 -11.73
CA LEU A 168 8.50 -4.43 -12.84
C LEU A 168 8.17 -3.80 -14.20
N GLU A 169 6.93 -3.38 -14.41
CA GLU A 169 6.51 -2.72 -15.66
C GLU A 169 7.28 -1.41 -15.87
N GLY A 170 7.35 -0.57 -14.83
CA GLY A 170 8.12 0.68 -14.87
C GLY A 170 9.62 0.46 -15.03
N PHE A 171 10.18 -0.56 -14.36
CA PHE A 171 11.59 -0.91 -14.48
C PHE A 171 11.98 -1.40 -15.88
N GLU A 172 11.17 -2.26 -16.50
CA GLU A 172 11.45 -2.76 -17.85
C GLU A 172 11.38 -1.63 -18.89
N ASP A 173 10.48 -0.66 -18.73
CA ASP A 173 10.45 0.53 -19.57
C ASP A 173 11.66 1.46 -19.34
N PHE A 174 12.11 1.61 -18.09
CA PHE A 174 13.33 2.33 -17.78
C PHE A 174 14.57 1.67 -18.41
N LYS A 175 14.63 0.34 -18.37
CA LYS A 175 15.71 -0.49 -18.95
C LYS A 175 15.78 -0.42 -20.46
N LYS A 176 14.65 -0.34 -21.16
CA LYS A 176 14.64 -0.11 -22.62
C LYS A 176 15.31 1.20 -23.02
N LYS A 177 15.23 2.22 -22.15
CA LYS A 177 15.80 3.56 -22.37
C LYS A 177 17.26 3.68 -21.90
N ASN A 178 17.72 2.79 -21.01
CA ASN A 178 19.02 2.88 -20.36
C ASN A 178 19.79 1.53 -20.44
N ARG A 179 20.88 1.50 -21.23
CA ARG A 179 21.65 0.27 -21.54
C ARG A 179 22.29 -0.44 -20.34
N TYR A 180 22.55 0.27 -19.25
CA TYR A 180 23.14 -0.29 -18.02
C TYR A 180 22.34 0.24 -16.83
N THR A 181 21.33 -0.51 -16.41
CA THR A 181 20.48 -0.16 -15.26
C THR A 181 20.41 -1.31 -14.26
N SER A 182 20.21 -0.96 -12.99
CA SER A 182 19.87 -1.84 -11.88
C SER A 182 18.63 -1.33 -11.15
N TRP A 183 18.06 -2.17 -10.28
CA TRP A 183 17.00 -1.74 -9.37
C TRP A 183 17.41 -0.54 -8.53
N LYS A 184 18.65 -0.53 -8.02
CA LYS A 184 19.23 0.62 -7.30
C LYS A 184 19.14 1.91 -8.12
N SER A 185 19.59 1.91 -9.40
CA SER A 185 19.53 3.13 -10.22
C SER A 185 18.11 3.56 -10.56
N TYR A 186 17.17 2.61 -10.69
CA TYR A 186 15.77 2.93 -10.94
C TYR A 186 15.10 3.53 -9.70
N LEU A 187 15.23 2.87 -8.55
CA LEU A 187 14.59 3.28 -7.29
C LEU A 187 15.13 4.62 -6.77
N LYS A 188 16.42 4.94 -7.00
CA LYS A 188 16.99 6.27 -6.68
C LYS A 188 16.31 7.44 -7.41
N GLY A 189 15.64 7.19 -8.53
CA GLY A 189 14.98 8.25 -9.32
C GLY A 189 13.46 8.13 -9.40
N HIS A 190 12.87 7.15 -8.72
CA HIS A 190 11.44 6.84 -8.80
C HIS A 190 10.85 6.37 -7.46
N SER A 191 11.41 6.82 -6.33
CA SER A 191 10.97 6.39 -5.00
C SER A 191 9.55 6.85 -4.67
N GLU A 192 9.06 7.92 -5.32
CA GLU A 192 7.68 8.39 -5.22
C GLU A 192 6.65 7.33 -5.67
N VAL A 193 7.06 6.37 -6.52
CA VAL A 193 6.20 5.25 -6.91
C VAL A 193 5.97 4.29 -5.74
N LEU A 194 6.98 4.09 -4.87
CA LEU A 194 6.81 3.30 -3.65
C LEU A 194 5.86 4.01 -2.67
N HIS A 195 6.01 5.34 -2.50
CA HIS A 195 5.09 6.13 -1.69
C HIS A 195 3.65 6.10 -2.22
N LYS A 196 3.48 6.08 -3.55
CA LYS A 196 2.16 5.88 -4.17
C LYS A 196 1.55 4.53 -3.81
N HIS A 197 2.33 3.46 -3.84
CA HIS A 197 1.87 2.14 -3.39
C HIS A 197 1.50 2.14 -1.91
N LEU A 198 2.31 2.76 -1.07
CA LEU A 198 2.02 2.88 0.36
C LEU A 198 0.72 3.65 0.61
N GLY A 199 0.50 4.78 -0.06
CA GLY A 199 -0.74 5.56 0.08
C GLY A 199 -2.00 4.77 -0.29
N ILE A 200 -1.93 3.96 -1.37
CA ILE A 200 -3.03 3.06 -1.76
C ILE A 200 -3.25 1.99 -0.68
N ILE A 201 -2.18 1.42 -0.14
CA ILE A 201 -2.25 0.38 0.89
C ILE A 201 -2.80 0.95 2.20
N GLU A 202 -2.35 2.12 2.64
CA GLU A 202 -2.88 2.81 3.81
C GLU A 202 -4.35 3.15 3.62
N GLU A 203 -4.76 3.62 2.44
CA GLU A 203 -6.18 3.88 2.16
C GLU A 203 -7.02 2.59 2.27
N LEU A 204 -6.54 1.49 1.68
CA LEU A 204 -7.20 0.19 1.78
C LEU A 204 -7.23 -0.32 3.23
N THR A 205 -6.16 -0.10 3.99
CA THR A 205 -6.04 -0.56 5.38
C THR A 205 -6.90 0.30 6.31
N ILE A 206 -6.91 1.62 6.18
CA ILE A 206 -7.78 2.53 6.95
C ILE A 206 -9.26 2.27 6.63
N GLN A 207 -9.60 1.97 5.37
CA GLN A 207 -10.95 1.54 5.02
C GLN A 207 -11.30 0.23 5.74
N ASN A 208 -10.37 -0.72 5.82
CA ASN A 208 -10.55 -1.96 6.56
C ASN A 208 -10.65 -1.75 8.09
N ASP A 209 -9.82 -0.88 8.69
CA ASP A 209 -9.80 -0.60 10.13
C ASP A 209 -11.07 0.16 10.59
N LYS A 210 -11.59 1.06 9.74
CA LYS A 210 -12.88 1.75 9.97
C LYS A 210 -14.07 0.79 9.84
N GLU A 211 -13.89 -0.36 9.19
CA GLU A 211 -14.87 -1.45 9.10
C GLU A 211 -14.67 -2.56 10.16
N GLY A 212 -13.61 -2.47 10.98
CA GLY A 212 -13.32 -3.36 12.11
C GLY A 212 -12.45 -4.56 11.73
N ASP A 213 -11.29 -4.65 12.39
CA ASP A 213 -10.20 -5.60 12.16
C ASP A 213 -10.60 -7.04 11.76
N ASP A 214 -9.86 -7.48 10.75
CA ASP A 214 -9.50 -8.83 10.33
C ASP A 214 -10.60 -9.76 9.78
N LEU A 215 -10.41 -10.03 8.48
CA LEU A 215 -11.16 -10.85 7.53
C LEU A 215 -12.16 -10.02 6.73
N TYR A 216 -11.96 -9.92 5.41
CA TYR A 216 -13.04 -9.55 4.49
C TYR A 216 -14.13 -10.60 4.66
N TYR A 217 -15.01 -10.36 5.61
CA TYR A 217 -16.16 -11.19 5.90
C TYR A 217 -17.20 -10.85 4.83
N VAL A 218 -17.31 -11.71 3.83
CA VAL A 218 -18.45 -11.66 2.93
C VAL A 218 -19.63 -12.27 3.68
N TRP A 219 -20.55 -11.42 4.09
CA TRP A 219 -21.80 -11.82 4.70
C TRP A 219 -22.71 -12.34 3.60
N GLN A 220 -22.69 -13.64 3.39
CA GLN A 220 -23.42 -14.29 2.30
C GLN A 220 -24.77 -14.83 2.79
N SER A 221 -25.82 -14.67 1.97
CA SER A 221 -27.08 -15.39 2.09
C SER A 221 -27.38 -16.17 0.82
N VAL A 222 -27.67 -17.46 0.96
CA VAL A 222 -27.97 -18.34 -0.17
C VAL A 222 -29.46 -18.65 -0.19
N TYR A 223 -30.09 -18.45 -1.34
CA TYR A 223 -31.47 -18.80 -1.61
C TYR A 223 -31.55 -19.90 -2.66
N LEU A 224 -32.38 -20.91 -2.39
CA LEU A 224 -32.77 -21.90 -3.39
C LEU A 224 -33.99 -21.38 -4.14
N ILE A 225 -33.93 -21.42 -5.47
CA ILE A 225 -34.98 -20.88 -6.35
C ILE A 225 -35.48 -21.95 -7.33
N GLN A 226 -36.75 -21.84 -7.74
CA GLN A 226 -37.39 -22.85 -8.59
C GLN A 226 -37.26 -22.55 -10.09
N ASP A 227 -37.27 -21.27 -10.49
CA ASP A 227 -37.20 -20.83 -11.89
C ASP A 227 -36.29 -19.61 -12.05
N THR A 228 -35.05 -19.86 -12.44
CA THR A 228 -34.02 -18.83 -12.69
C THR A 228 -34.47 -17.76 -13.68
N ARG A 229 -35.24 -18.13 -14.72
CA ARG A 229 -35.68 -17.18 -15.75
C ARG A 229 -36.74 -16.24 -15.19
N ASN A 230 -37.65 -16.77 -14.38
CA ASN A 230 -38.62 -15.93 -13.68
C ASN A 230 -37.92 -15.02 -12.67
N ILE A 231 -37.01 -15.55 -11.85
CA ILE A 231 -36.25 -14.74 -10.88
C ILE A 231 -35.46 -13.62 -11.57
N LYS A 232 -34.78 -13.88 -12.70
CA LYS A 232 -34.11 -12.84 -13.50
C LYS A 232 -35.07 -11.69 -13.84
N LYS A 233 -36.29 -12.00 -14.29
CA LYS A 233 -37.29 -10.98 -14.67
C LYS A 233 -37.75 -10.16 -13.46
N VAL A 234 -38.01 -10.80 -12.33
CA VAL A 234 -38.50 -10.10 -11.13
C VAL A 234 -37.39 -9.24 -10.52
N LEU A 235 -36.14 -9.70 -10.51
CA LEU A 235 -34.98 -8.90 -10.09
C LEU A 235 -34.82 -7.65 -10.97
N LEU A 236 -34.84 -7.80 -12.30
CA LEU A 236 -34.71 -6.68 -13.25
C LEU A 236 -35.87 -5.67 -13.20
N ALA A 237 -37.04 -6.09 -12.69
CA ALA A 237 -38.19 -5.20 -12.53
C ALA A 237 -38.08 -4.32 -11.27
N HIS A 238 -37.18 -4.65 -10.34
CA HIS A 238 -37.03 -3.91 -9.11
C HIS A 238 -36.10 -2.70 -9.29
N LYS A 239 -36.57 -1.50 -8.91
CA LYS A 239 -35.86 -0.23 -9.12
C LYS A 239 -34.47 -0.14 -8.50
N GLU A 240 -34.22 -0.93 -7.45
CA GLU A 240 -32.97 -0.93 -6.70
C GLU A 240 -31.99 -1.97 -7.22
N ILE A 241 -32.36 -2.81 -8.20
CA ILE A 241 -31.51 -3.89 -8.70
C ILE A 241 -31.17 -3.63 -10.17
N MET A 242 -29.89 -3.79 -10.50
CA MET A 242 -29.39 -3.70 -11.86
C MET A 242 -28.52 -4.90 -12.22
N LEU A 243 -28.59 -5.32 -13.48
CA LEU A 243 -27.66 -6.32 -14.02
C LEU A 243 -26.31 -5.65 -14.27
N ASP A 244 -25.26 -6.26 -13.73
CA ASP A 244 -23.88 -5.80 -13.84
C ASP A 244 -23.14 -6.55 -14.95
N ASP A 245 -23.24 -7.89 -14.97
CA ASP A 245 -22.59 -8.75 -15.97
C ASP A 245 -23.32 -10.08 -16.20
N GLU A 246 -23.01 -10.77 -17.30
CA GLU A 246 -23.50 -12.11 -17.65
C GLU A 246 -22.37 -12.94 -18.26
N ASP A 247 -21.87 -13.94 -17.53
CA ASP A 247 -20.83 -14.87 -17.99
C ASP A 247 -21.29 -16.34 -17.91
N ARG A 248 -21.23 -17.05 -19.04
CA ARG A 248 -21.51 -18.51 -19.15
C ARG A 248 -22.78 -18.97 -18.42
N GLY A 249 -23.84 -18.16 -18.45
CA GLY A 249 -25.13 -18.47 -17.81
C GLY A 249 -25.19 -18.16 -16.30
N THR A 250 -24.16 -17.54 -15.75
CA THR A 250 -24.15 -16.89 -14.44
C THR A 250 -24.48 -15.42 -14.63
N LEU A 251 -25.39 -14.89 -13.82
CA LEU A 251 -25.85 -13.51 -13.89
C LEU A 251 -25.42 -12.78 -12.63
N TYR A 252 -24.76 -11.63 -12.82
CA TYR A 252 -24.27 -10.79 -11.74
C TYR A 252 -25.12 -9.54 -11.66
N PHE A 253 -25.63 -9.24 -10.47
CA PHE A 253 -26.45 -8.07 -10.21
C PHE A 253 -25.87 -7.24 -9.08
N LYS A 254 -26.19 -5.95 -9.09
CA LYS A 254 -25.94 -5.03 -7.97
C LYS A 254 -27.25 -4.50 -7.43
N MET A 255 -27.40 -4.52 -6.12
CA MET A 255 -28.49 -3.84 -5.43
C MET A 255 -27.99 -2.49 -4.90
N MET A 256 -28.67 -1.40 -5.24
CA MET A 256 -28.30 -0.02 -4.92
C MET A 256 -29.32 0.64 -4.00
N ARG A 257 -28.85 1.25 -2.91
CA ARG A 257 -29.70 2.05 -2.01
C ARG A 257 -28.97 3.35 -1.65
N ASN A 258 -29.65 4.49 -1.79
CA ASN A 258 -29.08 5.83 -1.51
C ASN A 258 -27.73 6.11 -2.21
N LYS A 259 -27.57 5.64 -3.47
CA LYS A 259 -26.33 5.74 -4.28
C LYS A 259 -25.14 4.92 -3.77
N ARG A 260 -25.32 4.01 -2.81
CA ARG A 260 -24.32 3.01 -2.37
C ARG A 260 -24.77 1.60 -2.76
N ILE A 261 -23.82 0.71 -3.02
CA ILE A 261 -24.08 -0.73 -3.21
C ILE A 261 -24.49 -1.33 -1.86
N LEU A 262 -25.66 -1.94 -1.81
CA LEU A 262 -26.15 -2.68 -0.65
C LEU A 262 -25.67 -4.13 -0.67
N CYS A 263 -25.71 -4.78 -1.83
CA CYS A 263 -25.16 -6.11 -2.03
C CYS A 263 -24.87 -6.38 -3.51
N GLU A 264 -23.96 -7.31 -3.76
CA GLU A 264 -23.81 -7.97 -5.05
C GLU A 264 -24.59 -9.29 -5.02
N MET A 265 -25.09 -9.72 -6.17
CA MET A 265 -25.88 -10.94 -6.25
C MET A 265 -25.47 -11.80 -7.43
N VAL A 266 -25.32 -13.09 -7.16
CA VAL A 266 -24.97 -14.08 -8.17
C VAL A 266 -26.14 -15.03 -8.36
N LEU A 267 -26.73 -15.00 -9.55
CA LEU A 267 -27.81 -15.90 -9.94
C LEU A 267 -27.24 -16.96 -10.89
N LYS A 268 -27.15 -18.19 -10.40
CA LYS A 268 -26.59 -19.33 -11.13
C LYS A 268 -27.38 -20.59 -10.85
N ASN A 269 -27.79 -21.29 -11.91
CA ASN A 269 -28.63 -22.49 -11.78
C ASN A 269 -29.86 -22.20 -10.89
N ASN A 270 -30.10 -23.03 -9.88
CA ASN A 270 -31.22 -22.90 -8.95
C ASN A 270 -30.83 -22.18 -7.65
N ARG A 271 -29.83 -21.29 -7.71
CA ARG A 271 -29.33 -20.53 -6.57
C ARG A 271 -29.22 -19.05 -6.86
N LEU A 272 -29.58 -18.27 -5.85
CA LEU A 272 -29.30 -16.84 -5.77
C LEU A 272 -28.46 -16.62 -4.51
N GLU A 273 -27.27 -16.06 -4.68
CA GLU A 273 -26.33 -15.72 -3.62
C GLU A 273 -26.34 -14.21 -3.47
N LEU A 274 -26.46 -13.72 -2.23
CA LEU A 274 -26.35 -12.30 -1.88
C LEU A 274 -25.05 -12.12 -1.12
N GLU A 275 -24.20 -11.18 -1.54
CA GLU A 275 -22.88 -10.92 -0.97
C GLU A 275 -22.83 -9.47 -0.47
N CYS A 276 -22.57 -9.32 0.82
CA CYS A 276 -22.61 -8.03 1.51
C CYS A 276 -21.32 -7.83 2.33
N THR A 277 -20.93 -6.58 2.51
CA THR A 277 -19.75 -6.22 3.32
C THR A 277 -20.06 -6.12 4.81
N SER A 278 -21.34 -6.22 5.21
CA SER A 278 -21.75 -6.23 6.62
C SER A 278 -23.00 -7.08 6.88
N GLU A 279 -23.18 -7.54 8.11
CA GLU A 279 -24.39 -8.24 8.55
C GLU A 279 -25.65 -7.37 8.41
N GLU A 280 -25.51 -6.08 8.72
CA GLU A 280 -26.62 -5.12 8.63
C GLU A 280 -27.10 -4.97 7.18
N ASP A 281 -26.17 -4.82 6.23
CA ASP A 281 -26.50 -4.73 4.81
C ASP A 281 -27.07 -6.05 4.29
N ARG A 282 -26.57 -7.20 4.75
CA ARG A 282 -27.16 -8.52 4.46
C ARG A 282 -28.61 -8.60 4.91
N ASN A 283 -28.91 -8.22 6.16
CA ASN A 283 -30.27 -8.29 6.68
C ASN A 283 -31.23 -7.38 5.89
N LYS A 284 -30.80 -6.17 5.52
CA LYS A 284 -31.57 -5.27 4.64
C LYS A 284 -31.78 -5.86 3.24
N ALA A 285 -30.74 -6.46 2.66
CA ALA A 285 -30.83 -7.09 1.35
C ALA A 285 -31.78 -8.30 1.37
N LYS A 286 -31.73 -9.12 2.43
CA LYS A 286 -32.64 -10.27 2.64
C LYS A 286 -34.11 -9.83 2.68
N GLU A 287 -34.43 -8.78 3.42
CA GLU A 287 -35.81 -8.25 3.47
C GLU A 287 -36.34 -7.91 2.08
N ILE A 288 -35.52 -7.25 1.25
CA ILE A 288 -35.87 -6.90 -0.12
C ILE A 288 -36.01 -8.15 -0.98
N ILE A 289 -35.06 -9.08 -0.88
CA ILE A 289 -35.04 -10.30 -1.71
C ILE A 289 -36.17 -11.25 -1.33
N GLU A 290 -36.51 -11.41 -0.07
CA GLU A 290 -37.63 -12.26 0.36
C GLU A 290 -38.98 -11.72 -0.12
N MET A 291 -39.13 -10.39 -0.15
CA MET A 291 -40.28 -9.72 -0.75
C MET A 291 -40.34 -9.96 -2.28
N ILE A 292 -39.20 -9.93 -2.96
CA ILE A 292 -39.10 -10.13 -4.42
C ILE A 292 -39.34 -11.60 -4.79
N LEU A 293 -38.70 -12.53 -4.09
CA LEU A 293 -38.77 -13.96 -4.38
C LEU A 293 -40.15 -14.53 -4.03
N GLY A 294 -40.76 -14.07 -2.94
CA GLY A 294 -42.01 -14.60 -2.44
C GLY A 294 -41.94 -16.12 -2.28
N GLU A 295 -42.93 -16.84 -2.81
CA GLU A 295 -42.97 -18.32 -2.76
C GLU A 295 -41.97 -19.00 -3.72
N ASN A 296 -41.36 -18.26 -4.66
CA ASN A 296 -40.49 -18.82 -5.70
C ASN A 296 -39.04 -19.04 -5.25
N GLY A 297 -38.69 -18.56 -4.05
CA GLY A 297 -37.39 -18.74 -3.45
C GLY A 297 -37.50 -19.02 -1.96
N LYS A 298 -36.59 -19.82 -1.44
CA LYS A 298 -36.51 -20.13 -0.02
C LYS A 298 -35.09 -19.89 0.47
N HIS A 299 -34.97 -19.15 1.57
CA HIS A 299 -33.71 -19.02 2.28
C HIS A 299 -33.17 -20.39 2.65
N PHE A 300 -31.88 -20.63 2.36
CA PHE A 300 -31.24 -21.91 2.59
C PHE A 300 -30.24 -21.83 3.74
N LYS A 301 -29.31 -20.87 3.68
CA LYS A 301 -28.31 -20.66 4.73
C LYS A 301 -27.75 -19.25 4.68
N ASP A 302 -27.24 -18.83 5.83
CA ASP A 302 -26.39 -17.66 5.99
C ASP A 302 -24.99 -18.13 6.32
N GLU A 303 -23.99 -17.53 5.68
CA GLU A 303 -22.60 -17.85 5.88
C GLU A 303 -21.79 -16.56 5.99
N ILE A 304 -20.63 -16.67 6.61
CA ILE A 304 -19.64 -15.62 6.65
C ILE A 304 -18.42 -16.24 5.99
N LEU A 305 -18.07 -15.75 4.81
CA LEU A 305 -16.94 -16.24 4.03
C LEU A 305 -15.75 -15.33 4.24
N THR A 306 -14.56 -15.91 4.26
CA THR A 306 -13.29 -15.20 4.29
C THR A 306 -12.61 -15.28 2.92
N MET A 307 -11.60 -14.46 2.66
CA MET A 307 -10.88 -14.51 1.37
C MET A 307 -10.26 -15.88 1.07
N ASP A 308 -9.93 -16.67 2.10
CA ASP A 308 -9.40 -18.03 1.96
C ASP A 308 -10.48 -19.04 1.50
N ASP A 309 -11.77 -18.73 1.71
CA ASP A 309 -12.90 -19.56 1.28
C ASP A 309 -13.31 -19.29 -0.19
N LEU A 310 -12.78 -18.22 -0.79
CA LEU A 310 -13.13 -17.74 -2.14
C LEU A 310 -12.14 -18.20 -3.24
N VAL A 311 -11.15 -19.04 -2.90
CA VAL A 311 -10.12 -19.60 -3.82
C VAL A 311 -10.46 -21.01 -4.29
#